data_AF-A0AAN7AKU6-F1
#
_entry.id   AF-A0AAN7AKU6-F1
#
_cell.length_a   1.000
_cell.length_b   1.000
_cell.length_c   1.000
_cell.angle_alpha   90.00
_cell.angle_beta   90.00
_cell.angle_gamma   90.00
#
_symmetry.space_group_name_H-M   'P 1'
#
loop_
_entity.id
_entity.type
_entity.pdbx_description
1 polymer ?
#
loop_
_entity_poly.entity_id
_entity_poly.type
_entity_poly.pdbx_seq_one_letter_code
_entity_poly.pdbx_strand_id
1 'polypeptide(L)'
;MICLLDDPRLLSLSLGKIKVNSSPVSISALDLLDTSSVLLASSALLYRPLGAPPCPAVTPIMTFDLNVNGTKPKFERISSQPENPFAALIPDQQIAILPSFTLESGVTLRNVPVAYTTRGTLTPEADNAMVICHALTGSADVSDWWGPLLGGPGRAFDTSRFFIVCMNSLGSPYGTASPVTNKDGDATKGRYGPEFPLTTIRDDVRLHKLLLDELGIKQIAAVVGGSLGGMFVLEWAYLGKDYVRCVVPIATSSRHSAWGISWGEAQRQSIYADPKYEDGYYTFEDPPVTGLGAARMAALLTYRSRNSFEARFGRNTPDPSRRQFIRERPGPSTPSEAHFHIHNDGHKWTRSPPRTTPTTETPPVLSNGINPAPITLPDAAESASDPQFHGPGRNHGVKGSSSINGGSLTGGEVMPPSSTYFSAQSYLRYQGQKFVKRFDSNCYIAMTRKLDTHDVSRDRAPTIAEALAQIQQPTLVLGIESDGLFTFAEQEELAEHIPHATLEKIDSPEGHDAFLLQFEQVNKYILQFLREVLPDIMEKDVGDGGAGAAAESTVGQLTKSSTFGEAEVDDITAW
;
A
#
# COMPACT_ATOMS: atom_id res chain seq x y z
N MET A 1 10.46 15.63 43.10
CA MET A 1 10.52 16.96 43.74
C MET A 1 9.54 17.86 42.99
N ILE A 2 8.38 18.13 43.61
CA ILE A 2 7.49 19.31 43.50
C ILE A 2 7.40 19.98 42.11
N CYS A 3 6.37 19.79 41.26
CA CYS A 3 4.97 20.31 41.28
C CYS A 3 4.80 21.83 41.03
N LEU A 4 3.87 22.16 40.10
CA LEU A 4 3.01 23.37 39.93
C LEU A 4 3.47 24.45 38.92
N LEU A 5 2.76 24.65 37.79
CA LEU A 5 1.60 25.56 37.49
C LEU A 5 2.12 26.81 36.71
N ASP A 6 1.49 27.50 35.74
CA ASP A 6 0.09 27.78 35.35
C ASP A 6 0.04 28.35 33.89
N ASP A 7 -1.11 28.21 33.23
CA ASP A 7 -1.67 29.05 32.13
C ASP A 7 -3.06 29.49 32.63
N PRO A 8 -3.60 30.74 32.49
CA PRO A 8 -4.18 31.23 31.22
C PRO A 8 -4.29 32.78 30.98
N ARG A 9 -4.13 33.17 29.70
CA ARG A 9 -4.88 34.20 28.89
C ARG A 9 -5.12 35.66 29.34
N LEU A 10 -5.10 36.52 28.29
CA LEU A 10 -5.77 37.83 28.03
C LEU A 10 -5.03 39.14 28.34
N LEU A 11 -4.75 39.90 27.26
CA LEU A 11 -5.09 41.33 27.14
C LEU A 11 -4.99 41.83 25.68
N SER A 12 -6.02 42.56 25.26
CA SER A 12 -6.22 43.21 23.96
C SER A 12 -6.02 44.73 24.02
N LEU A 13 -5.95 45.37 22.84
CA LEU A 13 -6.09 46.80 22.49
C LEU A 13 -4.79 47.62 22.48
N SER A 14 -4.54 48.61 21.61
CA SER A 14 -5.07 49.09 20.33
C SER A 14 -4.31 50.40 19.98
N LEU A 15 -4.31 50.78 18.69
CA LEU A 15 -4.14 52.13 18.11
C LEU A 15 -2.74 52.70 17.83
N GLY A 16 -2.56 53.10 16.56
CA GLY A 16 -1.51 54.05 16.14
C GLY A 16 -1.36 54.20 14.62
N LYS A 17 -2.35 54.75 13.92
CA LYS A 17 -2.27 55.18 12.50
C LYS A 17 -1.31 56.37 12.36
N ILE A 18 -0.41 56.36 11.36
CA ILE A 18 0.04 57.57 10.66
C ILE A 18 0.15 57.28 9.16
N LYS A 19 -0.49 58.14 8.36
CA LYS A 19 -0.40 58.27 6.91
C LYS A 19 0.01 59.71 6.64
N VAL A 20 0.77 59.98 5.57
CA VAL A 20 0.57 61.04 4.55
C VAL A 20 1.88 61.26 3.75
N ASN A 21 1.75 61.12 2.42
CA ASN A 21 2.32 61.83 1.24
C ASN A 21 3.79 62.33 1.25
N SER A 22 4.55 62.48 0.16
CA SER A 22 4.30 62.81 -1.27
C SER A 22 5.60 62.65 -2.08
N SER A 23 5.53 62.24 -3.35
CA SER A 23 6.59 62.33 -4.39
C SER A 23 6.76 63.78 -4.91
N PRO A 24 7.50 64.11 -6.03
CA PRO A 24 8.61 63.44 -6.76
C PRO A 24 9.79 64.41 -7.14
N VAL A 25 10.96 63.92 -7.56
CA VAL A 25 11.86 64.63 -8.53
C VAL A 25 12.67 63.62 -9.36
N SER A 26 12.67 63.86 -10.67
CA SER A 26 13.37 63.22 -11.79
C SER A 26 14.77 63.83 -12.07
N ILE A 27 15.75 63.03 -12.50
CA ILE A 27 16.81 63.44 -13.45
C ILE A 27 17.16 62.24 -14.38
N SER A 28 17.07 62.51 -15.69
CA SER A 28 17.45 61.81 -16.94
C SER A 28 18.98 61.70 -17.14
N ALA A 29 19.62 61.03 -18.11
CA ALA A 29 19.38 60.07 -19.19
C ALA A 29 20.76 59.79 -19.84
N LEU A 30 20.93 58.66 -20.55
CA LEU A 30 21.75 58.43 -21.77
C LEU A 30 21.74 56.90 -22.03
N ASP A 31 20.84 56.38 -22.86
CA ASP A 31 20.94 56.17 -24.32
C ASP A 31 21.86 55.01 -24.73
N LEU A 32 21.26 53.89 -25.16
CA LEU A 32 21.39 53.36 -26.52
C LEU A 32 20.43 52.18 -26.76
N LEU A 33 19.51 52.41 -27.69
CA LEU A 33 18.66 51.44 -28.38
C LEU A 33 19.52 50.54 -29.30
N ASP A 34 19.17 49.26 -29.46
CA ASP A 34 18.71 48.79 -30.77
C ASP A 34 17.93 47.47 -30.70
N THR A 35 16.91 47.41 -31.52
CA THR A 35 15.95 46.35 -31.78
C THR A 35 16.33 45.58 -33.04
N SER A 36 16.14 44.26 -33.09
CA SER A 36 15.41 43.54 -34.16
C SER A 36 15.79 42.05 -34.30
N SER A 37 14.80 41.20 -34.04
CA SER A 37 14.22 40.20 -34.97
C SER A 37 15.06 39.08 -35.60
N VAL A 38 14.63 37.83 -35.30
CA VAL A 38 14.30 36.74 -36.25
C VAL A 38 15.46 36.01 -36.97
N LEU A 39 15.30 34.68 -37.07
CA LEU A 39 16.11 33.65 -37.77
C LEU A 39 17.28 33.03 -36.98
N LEU A 40 17.09 31.79 -36.52
CA LEU A 40 17.80 30.62 -37.06
C LEU A 40 17.33 29.33 -36.37
N ALA A 41 16.39 28.65 -37.05
CA ALA A 41 16.30 27.21 -37.00
C ALA A 41 17.41 26.61 -37.89
N SER A 42 17.80 25.37 -37.59
CA SER A 42 18.68 24.47 -38.35
C SER A 42 20.16 24.49 -37.98
N SER A 43 20.59 23.48 -37.23
CA SER A 43 21.73 22.59 -37.58
C SER A 43 22.11 21.71 -36.40
N ALA A 44 21.72 20.43 -36.42
CA ALA A 44 22.50 19.31 -35.89
C ALA A 44 21.75 17.99 -36.10
N LEU A 45 21.73 17.52 -37.35
CA LEU A 45 21.52 16.12 -37.71
C LEU A 45 22.87 15.62 -38.23
N LEU A 46 23.42 14.57 -37.62
CA LEU A 46 24.16 13.46 -38.25
C LEU A 46 24.93 12.66 -37.18
N TYR A 47 24.38 11.51 -36.78
CA TYR A 47 25.02 10.19 -36.86
C TYR A 47 24.08 9.13 -36.26
N ARG A 48 23.54 8.24 -37.11
CA ARG A 48 22.74 7.07 -36.69
C ARG A 48 23.28 5.87 -37.49
N PRO A 49 23.69 4.76 -36.85
CA PRO A 49 24.07 3.55 -37.58
C PRO A 49 22.81 2.84 -38.09
N LEU A 50 22.89 2.35 -39.33
CA LEU A 50 21.84 1.62 -40.06
C LEU A 50 21.59 0.24 -39.42
N GLY A 51 20.33 -0.09 -39.10
CA GLY A 51 19.94 -1.47 -38.78
C GLY A 51 18.82 -1.72 -37.75
N ALA A 52 18.18 -0.71 -37.15
CA ALA A 52 17.10 -0.92 -36.18
C ALA A 52 15.69 -0.86 -36.83
N PRO A 53 14.76 -1.78 -36.51
CA PRO A 53 13.38 -1.73 -37.02
C PRO A 53 12.64 -0.49 -36.49
N PRO A 54 11.64 0.03 -37.22
CA PRO A 54 10.92 1.24 -36.84
C PRO A 54 10.13 1.01 -35.53
N CYS A 55 10.33 1.90 -34.55
CA CYS A 55 9.44 2.00 -33.39
C CYS A 55 8.00 2.25 -33.87
N PRO A 56 6.99 1.58 -33.27
CA PRO A 56 5.59 1.91 -33.57
C PRO A 56 5.31 3.36 -33.15
N ALA A 57 4.64 4.08 -34.03
CA ALA A 57 4.23 5.46 -33.81
C ALA A 57 3.37 5.55 -32.55
N VAL A 58 3.75 6.44 -31.64
CA VAL A 58 2.92 6.85 -30.50
C VAL A 58 1.71 7.56 -31.09
N THR A 59 0.54 6.92 -31.02
CA THR A 59 -0.74 7.57 -31.27
C THR A 59 -0.91 8.73 -30.29
N PRO A 60 -1.34 9.93 -30.73
CA PRO A 60 -1.56 11.05 -29.83
C PRO A 60 -2.62 10.67 -28.80
N ILE A 61 -2.33 10.96 -27.53
CA ILE A 61 -3.27 10.91 -26.42
C ILE A 61 -4.42 11.85 -26.79
N MET A 62 -5.61 11.31 -27.06
CA MET A 62 -6.84 12.10 -27.01
C MET A 62 -7.02 12.52 -25.55
N THR A 63 -6.66 13.76 -25.23
CA THR A 63 -7.19 14.44 -24.06
C THR A 63 -8.70 14.49 -24.22
N PHE A 64 -9.41 13.59 -23.56
CA PHE A 64 -10.85 13.74 -23.36
C PHE A 64 -11.04 14.98 -22.50
N ASP A 65 -11.44 16.09 -23.13
CA ASP A 65 -12.08 17.18 -22.42
C ASP A 65 -13.32 16.59 -21.75
N LEU A 66 -13.29 16.41 -20.43
CA LEU A 66 -14.45 16.12 -19.60
C LEU A 66 -15.35 17.37 -19.52
N ASN A 67 -15.76 17.90 -20.67
CA ASN A 67 -16.78 18.92 -20.78
C ASN A 67 -18.13 18.22 -21.00
N VAL A 68 -18.62 17.54 -19.97
CA VAL A 68 -19.91 16.83 -20.06
C VAL A 68 -21.09 17.81 -20.24
N ASN A 69 -20.92 19.13 -20.05
CA ASN A 69 -22.00 20.11 -20.24
C ASN A 69 -21.53 21.53 -20.66
N GLY A 70 -20.32 21.69 -21.23
CA GLY A 70 -19.81 23.01 -21.64
C GLY A 70 -19.61 24.02 -20.49
N THR A 71 -19.65 23.55 -19.24
CA THR A 71 -19.40 24.33 -18.03
C THR A 71 -17.94 24.14 -17.61
N LYS A 72 -17.23 25.25 -17.36
CA LYS A 72 -15.83 25.18 -16.90
C LYS A 72 -15.75 24.34 -15.62
N PRO A 73 -14.77 23.43 -15.50
CA PRO A 73 -14.58 22.66 -14.28
C PRO A 73 -14.40 23.60 -13.08
N LYS A 74 -15.08 23.28 -11.97
CA LYS A 74 -15.05 24.11 -10.76
C LYS A 74 -13.72 23.97 -10.03
N PHE A 75 -13.08 22.80 -10.16
CA PHE A 75 -11.75 22.55 -9.61
C PHE A 75 -10.69 22.60 -10.72
N GLU A 76 -9.57 23.25 -10.42
CA GLU A 76 -8.41 23.23 -11.30
C GLU A 76 -7.93 21.79 -11.50
N ARG A 77 -7.48 21.47 -12.72
CA ARG A 77 -6.93 20.15 -13.06
C ARG A 77 -5.44 20.27 -13.34
N ILE A 78 -4.66 19.43 -12.67
CA ILE A 78 -3.23 19.23 -12.94
C ILE A 78 -2.96 17.77 -13.31
N SER A 79 -1.90 17.55 -14.08
CA SER A 79 -1.49 16.22 -14.55
C SER A 79 -0.21 15.71 -13.90
N SER A 80 0.44 16.50 -13.05
CA SER A 80 1.70 16.11 -12.39
C SER A 80 1.90 16.82 -11.05
N GLN A 81 2.68 16.19 -10.18
CA GLN A 81 3.17 16.74 -8.91
C GLN A 81 4.71 16.58 -8.87
N PRO A 82 5.48 17.57 -9.33
CA PRO A 82 6.94 17.44 -9.45
C PRO A 82 7.64 17.20 -8.11
N GLU A 83 7.05 17.62 -6.99
CA GLU A 83 7.55 17.37 -5.64
C GLU A 83 7.35 15.93 -5.15
N ASN A 84 6.44 15.18 -5.79
CA ASN A 84 5.99 13.87 -5.33
C ASN A 84 6.38 12.77 -6.35
N PRO A 85 7.48 12.04 -6.13
CA PRO A 85 7.93 11.02 -7.07
C PRO A 85 6.95 9.83 -7.18
N PHE A 86 6.11 9.60 -6.18
CA PHE A 86 5.18 8.47 -6.16
C PHE A 86 3.94 8.71 -7.02
N ALA A 87 3.53 9.98 -7.21
CA ALA A 87 2.42 10.30 -8.12
C ALA A 87 2.73 9.92 -9.57
N ALA A 88 4.00 9.96 -9.98
CA ALA A 88 4.43 9.58 -11.33
C ALA A 88 4.30 8.07 -11.61
N LEU A 89 4.11 7.23 -10.58
CA LEU A 89 3.86 5.80 -10.76
C LEU A 89 2.47 5.51 -11.34
N ILE A 90 1.57 6.49 -11.32
CA ILE A 90 0.19 6.38 -11.83
C ILE A 90 0.05 7.28 -13.06
N PRO A 91 0.38 6.81 -14.27
CA PRO A 91 0.50 7.67 -15.45
C PRO A 91 -0.84 8.25 -15.94
N ASP A 92 -1.95 7.51 -15.77
CA ASP A 92 -3.26 7.86 -16.32
C ASP A 92 -4.17 8.61 -15.34
N GLN A 93 -3.64 9.08 -14.20
CA GLN A 93 -4.46 9.81 -13.22
C GLN A 93 -4.64 11.28 -13.57
N GLN A 94 -5.78 11.81 -13.16
CA GLN A 94 -6.06 13.25 -13.11
C GLN A 94 -5.99 13.70 -11.66
N ILE A 95 -5.61 14.95 -11.43
CA ILE A 95 -5.58 15.54 -10.08
C ILE A 95 -6.45 16.79 -10.08
N ALA A 96 -7.53 16.77 -9.31
CA ALA A 96 -8.38 17.94 -9.07
C ALA A 96 -7.91 18.70 -7.83
N ILE A 97 -7.83 20.03 -7.90
CA ILE A 97 -7.43 20.88 -6.77
C ILE A 97 -8.66 21.53 -6.14
N LEU A 98 -9.02 21.06 -4.95
CA LEU A 98 -10.10 21.66 -4.19
C LEU A 98 -9.56 22.86 -3.39
N PRO A 99 -10.17 24.06 -3.48
CA PRO A 99 -9.63 25.25 -2.80
C PRO A 99 -9.49 25.09 -1.28
N SER A 100 -10.42 24.37 -0.65
CA SER A 100 -10.36 24.05 0.78
C SER A 100 -11.22 22.86 1.14
N PHE A 101 -10.80 22.12 2.17
CA PHE A 101 -11.58 21.03 2.75
C PHE A 101 -11.37 20.97 4.27
N THR A 102 -12.47 20.93 5.03
CA THR A 102 -12.43 20.86 6.50
C THR A 102 -12.64 19.41 6.95
N LEU A 103 -11.62 18.84 7.59
CA LEU A 103 -11.61 17.52 8.18
C LEU A 103 -12.60 17.43 9.35
N GLU A 104 -12.98 16.22 9.74
CA GLU A 104 -13.81 16.01 10.93
C GLU A 104 -13.14 16.49 12.23
N SER A 105 -11.82 16.55 12.25
CA SER A 105 -11.03 17.13 13.34
C SER A 105 -11.19 18.66 13.47
N GLY A 106 -11.81 19.32 12.49
CA GLY A 106 -11.92 20.78 12.39
C GLY A 106 -10.74 21.44 11.67
N VAL A 107 -9.65 20.72 11.40
CA VAL A 107 -8.52 21.23 10.61
C VAL A 107 -8.96 21.46 9.17
N THR A 108 -8.60 22.61 8.60
CA THR A 108 -8.89 22.96 7.21
C THR A 108 -7.64 22.88 6.36
N LEU A 109 -7.67 21.96 5.39
CA LEU A 109 -6.67 21.86 4.32
C LEU A 109 -7.00 22.89 3.22
N ARG A 110 -5.97 23.42 2.57
CA ARG A 110 -6.08 24.35 1.43
C ARG A 110 -5.43 23.76 0.19
N ASN A 111 -5.94 24.14 -0.98
CA ASN A 111 -5.46 23.69 -2.29
C ASN A 111 -5.22 22.17 -2.31
N VAL A 112 -6.26 21.42 -1.96
CA VAL A 112 -6.21 19.99 -1.67
C VAL A 112 -6.21 19.21 -2.99
N PRO A 113 -5.09 18.59 -3.38
CA PRO A 113 -5.10 17.70 -4.53
C PRO A 113 -5.89 16.42 -4.21
N VAL A 114 -6.70 15.99 -5.17
CA VAL A 114 -7.42 14.71 -5.16
C VAL A 114 -7.14 14.02 -6.47
N ALA A 115 -6.34 12.96 -6.40
CA ALA A 115 -5.99 12.16 -7.56
C ALA A 115 -7.05 11.10 -7.82
N TYR A 116 -7.40 10.88 -9.08
CA TYR A 116 -8.42 9.91 -9.49
C TYR A 116 -8.19 9.40 -10.90
N THR A 117 -8.74 8.23 -11.21
CA THR A 117 -8.85 7.71 -12.58
C THR A 117 -10.31 7.46 -12.92
N THR A 118 -10.62 7.50 -14.22
CA THR A 118 -11.94 7.18 -14.75
C THR A 118 -11.82 6.21 -15.93
N ARG A 119 -12.83 5.34 -16.11
CA ARG A 119 -12.99 4.44 -17.26
C ARG A 119 -14.46 4.37 -17.66
N GLY A 120 -14.73 4.08 -18.93
CA GLY A 120 -16.10 4.09 -19.47
C GLY A 120 -16.64 5.50 -19.68
N THR A 121 -17.96 5.64 -19.77
CA THR A 121 -18.63 6.91 -20.12
C THR A 121 -19.83 7.15 -19.21
N LEU A 122 -19.95 8.37 -18.68
CA LEU A 122 -21.09 8.80 -17.88
C LEU A 122 -22.31 8.99 -18.78
N THR A 123 -23.44 8.41 -18.40
CA THR A 123 -24.71 8.58 -19.13
C THR A 123 -25.21 10.03 -19.04
N PRO A 124 -26.07 10.48 -19.96
CA PRO A 124 -26.76 11.78 -19.84
C PRO A 124 -27.53 11.92 -18.51
N GLU A 125 -28.07 10.81 -18.00
CA GLU A 125 -28.74 10.72 -16.70
C GLU A 125 -27.77 10.84 -15.52
N ALA A 126 -26.48 10.55 -15.73
CA ALA A 126 -25.40 10.58 -14.75
C ALA A 126 -25.65 9.68 -13.51
N ASP A 127 -26.24 8.51 -13.77
CA ASP A 127 -26.70 7.51 -12.81
C ASP A 127 -25.97 6.16 -12.90
N ASN A 128 -25.03 6.03 -13.84
CA ASN A 128 -24.28 4.79 -14.11
C ASN A 128 -22.86 4.80 -13.50
N ALA A 129 -22.58 5.66 -12.51
CA ALA A 129 -21.26 5.74 -11.90
C ALA A 129 -20.99 4.51 -11.01
N MET A 130 -19.82 3.90 -11.14
CA MET A 130 -19.34 2.83 -10.27
C MET A 130 -18.09 3.31 -9.53
N VAL A 131 -18.16 3.41 -8.21
CA VAL A 131 -17.02 3.83 -7.39
C VAL A 131 -16.24 2.60 -6.94
N ILE A 132 -14.95 2.57 -7.26
CA ILE A 132 -14.02 1.55 -6.79
C ILE A 132 -13.15 2.14 -5.68
N CYS A 133 -13.13 1.49 -4.53
CA CYS A 133 -12.37 1.91 -3.35
C CYS A 133 -11.12 1.03 -3.19
N HIS A 134 -9.93 1.64 -3.28
CA HIS A 134 -8.66 0.93 -3.19
C HIS A 134 -8.31 0.51 -1.75
N ALA A 135 -7.47 -0.52 -1.59
CA ALA A 135 -6.97 -0.99 -0.30
C ALA A 135 -5.80 -0.12 0.23
N LEU A 136 -5.26 -0.45 1.42
CA LEU A 136 -4.29 0.36 2.18
C LEU A 136 -3.12 0.90 1.35
N THR A 137 -2.49 0.05 0.54
CA THR A 137 -1.33 0.41 -0.27
C THR A 137 -1.62 0.38 -1.77
N GLY A 138 -2.90 0.41 -2.14
CA GLY A 138 -3.37 0.54 -3.51
C GLY A 138 -3.38 1.99 -3.98
N SER A 139 -3.64 2.19 -5.27
CA SER A 139 -3.72 3.50 -5.92
C SER A 139 -5.04 3.65 -6.66
N ALA A 140 -5.25 4.84 -7.25
CA ALA A 140 -6.41 5.10 -8.10
C ALA A 140 -6.41 4.28 -9.41
N ASP A 141 -5.32 3.61 -9.80
CA ASP A 141 -5.28 2.79 -11.02
C ASP A 141 -5.79 1.37 -10.74
N VAL A 142 -7.10 1.19 -10.87
CA VAL A 142 -7.79 -0.10 -10.71
C VAL A 142 -7.24 -1.17 -11.66
N SER A 143 -6.76 -0.78 -12.85
CA SER A 143 -6.31 -1.73 -13.85
C SER A 143 -5.05 -2.48 -13.44
N ASP A 144 -4.25 -1.91 -12.54
CA ASP A 144 -3.02 -2.52 -12.05
C ASP A 144 -3.27 -3.67 -11.06
N TRP A 145 -4.26 -3.55 -10.16
CA TRP A 145 -4.50 -4.51 -9.07
C TRP A 145 -5.81 -5.30 -9.18
N TRP A 146 -6.78 -4.79 -9.93
CA TRP A 146 -8.06 -5.45 -10.24
C TRP A 146 -8.35 -5.49 -11.75
N GLY A 147 -7.30 -5.41 -12.58
CA GLY A 147 -7.38 -5.50 -14.03
C GLY A 147 -8.24 -6.66 -14.57
N PRO A 148 -8.15 -7.89 -14.03
CA PRO A 148 -9.01 -9.00 -14.48
C PRO A 148 -10.51 -8.80 -14.22
N LEU A 149 -10.92 -7.87 -13.37
CA LEU A 149 -12.33 -7.52 -13.14
C LEU A 149 -12.79 -6.35 -14.02
N LEU A 150 -11.87 -5.67 -14.70
CA LEU A 150 -12.09 -4.48 -15.51
C LEU A 150 -12.08 -4.81 -17.00
N GLY A 151 -13.11 -4.40 -17.75
CA GLY A 151 -13.16 -4.63 -19.19
C GLY A 151 -14.53 -4.35 -19.80
N GLY A 152 -14.89 -5.10 -20.84
CA GLY A 152 -16.21 -5.01 -21.48
C GLY A 152 -17.24 -6.00 -20.92
N PRO A 153 -18.26 -6.36 -21.72
CA PRO A 153 -19.31 -7.31 -21.32
C PRO A 153 -18.76 -8.60 -20.69
N GLY A 154 -19.37 -9.04 -19.58
CA GLY A 154 -18.95 -10.22 -18.83
C GLY A 154 -17.89 -9.95 -17.75
N ARG A 155 -17.51 -8.69 -17.54
CA ARG A 155 -16.67 -8.23 -16.41
C ARG A 155 -17.50 -7.47 -15.39
N ALA A 156 -17.22 -7.68 -14.10
CA ALA A 156 -17.88 -6.98 -13.02
C ALA A 156 -17.77 -5.45 -13.16
N PHE A 157 -16.61 -4.97 -13.59
CA PHE A 157 -16.37 -3.56 -13.90
C PHE A 157 -16.43 -3.35 -15.41
N ASP A 158 -17.64 -3.50 -15.96
CA ASP A 158 -17.92 -3.35 -17.40
C ASP A 158 -17.93 -1.87 -17.82
N THR A 159 -16.87 -1.42 -18.47
CA THR A 159 -16.69 -0.05 -18.96
C THR A 159 -17.65 0.35 -20.07
N SER A 160 -18.36 -0.62 -20.68
CA SER A 160 -19.41 -0.34 -21.66
C SER A 160 -20.73 0.05 -21.01
N ARG A 161 -20.91 -0.25 -19.72
CA ARG A 161 -22.12 0.02 -18.94
C ARG A 161 -21.91 1.09 -17.88
N PHE A 162 -20.78 1.05 -17.20
CA PHE A 162 -20.48 1.91 -16.06
C PHE A 162 -19.47 3.00 -16.39
N PHE A 163 -19.67 4.17 -15.78
CA PHE A 163 -18.62 5.15 -15.60
C PHE A 163 -17.87 4.83 -14.31
N ILE A 164 -16.75 4.13 -14.45
CA ILE A 164 -15.97 3.66 -13.31
C ILE A 164 -15.03 4.76 -12.86
N VAL A 165 -15.04 5.07 -11.56
CA VAL A 165 -14.18 6.07 -10.94
C VAL A 165 -13.49 5.48 -9.72
N CYS A 166 -12.18 5.70 -9.60
CA CYS A 166 -11.41 5.36 -8.41
C CYS A 166 -10.63 6.58 -7.98
N MET A 167 -10.78 6.97 -6.71
CA MET A 167 -10.15 8.16 -6.14
C MET A 167 -9.14 7.74 -5.09
N ASN A 168 -7.95 8.33 -5.14
CA ASN A 168 -6.89 8.04 -4.21
C ASN A 168 -7.16 8.71 -2.84
N SER A 169 -6.82 8.01 -1.77
CA SER A 169 -7.12 8.42 -0.39
C SER A 169 -6.22 9.56 0.12
N LEU A 170 -6.73 10.40 1.02
CA LEU A 170 -5.95 11.32 1.84
C LEU A 170 -4.88 10.55 2.63
N GLY A 171 -3.65 11.04 2.63
CA GLY A 171 -2.50 10.38 3.27
C GLY A 171 -1.78 9.35 2.40
N SER A 172 -2.35 8.96 1.25
CA SER A 172 -1.67 8.09 0.28
C SER A 172 -0.61 8.86 -0.51
N PRO A 173 0.52 8.22 -0.88
CA PRO A 173 1.56 8.89 -1.66
C PRO A 173 1.17 9.11 -3.14
N TYR A 174 0.07 8.53 -3.61
CA TYR A 174 -0.28 8.48 -5.03
C TYR A 174 -1.14 9.67 -5.52
N GLY A 175 -0.81 10.89 -5.10
CA GLY A 175 -1.31 12.12 -5.73
C GLY A 175 -2.35 12.92 -4.92
N THR A 176 -3.12 12.28 -4.05
CA THR A 176 -4.03 13.00 -3.13
C THR A 176 -3.23 13.61 -1.98
N ALA A 177 -3.75 14.69 -1.36
CA ALA A 177 -3.09 15.38 -0.25
C ALA A 177 -2.58 14.41 0.82
N SER A 178 -1.29 14.50 1.14
CA SER A 178 -0.58 13.53 1.97
C SER A 178 0.74 14.10 2.53
N PRO A 179 1.46 13.37 3.40
CA PRO A 179 2.80 13.75 3.87
C PRO A 179 3.80 14.14 2.77
N VAL A 180 3.65 13.59 1.56
CA VAL A 180 4.57 13.84 0.44
C VAL A 180 4.15 14.98 -0.48
N THR A 181 3.01 15.63 -0.21
CA THR A 181 2.53 16.79 -0.98
C THR A 181 2.97 18.11 -0.35
N ASN A 182 3.10 19.17 -1.16
CA ASN A 182 3.39 20.52 -0.67
C ASN A 182 2.29 21.03 0.27
N LYS A 183 2.69 21.64 1.39
CA LYS A 183 1.79 22.20 2.39
C LYS A 183 0.96 23.32 1.78
N ASP A 184 -0.37 23.20 1.87
CA ASP A 184 -1.33 24.09 1.21
C ASP A 184 -1.10 24.29 -0.30
N GLY A 185 -0.45 23.34 -0.99
CA GLY A 185 -0.07 23.48 -2.41
C GLY A 185 1.02 24.52 -2.67
N ASP A 186 1.74 24.97 -1.64
CA ASP A 186 2.77 26.00 -1.73
C ASP A 186 4.18 25.39 -1.56
N ALA A 187 4.93 25.33 -2.65
CA ALA A 187 6.29 24.79 -2.66
C ALA A 187 7.25 25.53 -1.71
N THR A 188 6.99 26.81 -1.38
CA THR A 188 7.83 27.58 -0.46
C THR A 188 7.66 27.15 0.99
N LYS A 189 6.57 26.45 1.33
CA LYS A 189 6.31 25.88 2.65
C LYS A 189 6.88 24.47 2.81
N GLY A 190 7.39 23.88 1.73
CA GLY A 190 7.84 22.49 1.71
C GLY A 190 6.67 21.49 1.79
N ARG A 191 7.02 20.21 1.88
CA ARG A 191 6.07 19.10 2.06
C ARG A 191 5.46 19.12 3.45
N TYR A 192 4.27 18.54 3.62
CA TYR A 192 3.69 18.35 4.95
C TYR A 192 4.58 17.50 5.88
N GLY A 193 5.21 16.44 5.36
CA GLY A 193 5.99 15.50 6.15
C GLY A 193 5.17 14.94 7.35
N PRO A 194 5.74 14.89 8.56
CA PRO A 194 5.05 14.37 9.74
C PRO A 194 3.93 15.30 10.25
N GLU A 195 3.82 16.52 9.73
CA GLU A 195 2.79 17.49 10.12
C GLU A 195 1.48 17.33 9.34
N PHE A 196 1.40 16.37 8.41
CA PHE A 196 0.16 16.10 7.70
C PHE A 196 -0.94 15.73 8.71
N PRO A 197 -2.09 16.42 8.69
CA PRO A 197 -3.15 16.14 9.66
C PRO A 197 -3.64 14.69 9.60
N LEU A 198 -4.00 14.12 10.75
CA LEU A 198 -4.71 12.85 10.77
C LEU A 198 -6.06 13.01 10.08
N THR A 199 -6.37 12.05 9.23
CA THR A 199 -7.57 12.02 8.39
C THR A 199 -8.28 10.69 8.61
N THR A 200 -9.58 10.68 8.41
CA THR A 200 -10.42 9.52 8.72
C THR A 200 -11.06 8.91 7.48
N ILE A 201 -11.66 7.73 7.62
CA ILE A 201 -12.43 7.09 6.55
C ILE A 201 -13.55 8.02 6.07
N ARG A 202 -14.21 8.75 6.99
CA ARG A 202 -15.27 9.70 6.68
C ARG A 202 -14.78 10.93 5.93
N ASP A 203 -13.55 11.39 6.20
CA ASP A 203 -12.95 12.50 5.48
C ASP A 203 -12.73 12.16 4.01
N ASP A 204 -12.25 10.95 3.71
CA ASP A 204 -12.08 10.47 2.34
C ASP A 204 -13.40 10.44 1.58
N VAL A 205 -14.44 9.80 2.14
CA VAL A 205 -15.76 9.74 1.49
C VAL A 205 -16.34 11.13 1.27
N ARG A 206 -16.24 12.04 2.25
CA ARG A 206 -16.68 13.44 2.12
C ARG A 206 -15.92 14.19 1.04
N LEU A 207 -14.60 14.01 0.95
CA LEU A 207 -13.75 14.65 -0.05
C LEU A 207 -14.05 14.12 -1.45
N HIS A 208 -14.13 12.79 -1.59
CA HIS A 208 -14.45 12.10 -2.83
C HIS A 208 -15.83 12.51 -3.34
N LYS A 209 -16.84 12.61 -2.45
CA LYS A 209 -18.17 13.09 -2.83
C LYS A 209 -18.12 14.48 -3.50
N LEU A 210 -17.32 15.42 -2.97
CA LEU A 210 -17.18 16.75 -3.58
C LEU A 210 -16.62 16.68 -5.00
N LEU A 211 -15.69 15.75 -5.25
CA LEU A 211 -15.18 15.50 -6.59
C LEU A 211 -16.25 14.86 -7.49
N LEU A 212 -16.98 13.85 -7.02
CA LEU A 212 -18.03 13.20 -7.81
C LEU A 212 -19.16 14.17 -8.19
N ASP A 213 -19.57 15.03 -7.26
CA ASP A 213 -20.58 16.07 -7.50
C ASP A 213 -20.10 17.07 -8.58
N GLU A 214 -18.80 17.38 -8.61
CA GLU A 214 -18.21 18.28 -9.61
C GLU A 214 -18.03 17.61 -10.98
N LEU A 215 -17.77 16.30 -11.01
CA LEU A 215 -17.80 15.49 -12.23
C LEU A 215 -19.22 15.33 -12.79
N GLY A 216 -20.25 15.82 -12.07
CA GLY A 216 -21.64 15.82 -12.52
C GLY A 216 -22.39 14.53 -12.23
N ILE A 217 -21.83 13.64 -11.40
CA ILE A 217 -22.49 12.39 -11.01
C ILE A 217 -23.68 12.71 -10.12
N LYS A 218 -24.87 12.27 -10.54
CA LYS A 218 -26.12 12.48 -9.81
C LYS A 218 -26.47 11.29 -8.91
N GLN A 219 -26.08 10.09 -9.33
CA GLN A 219 -26.30 8.86 -8.58
C GLN A 219 -25.18 7.85 -8.87
N ILE A 220 -24.77 7.14 -7.83
CA ILE A 220 -23.80 6.05 -7.89
C ILE A 220 -24.56 4.74 -8.00
N ALA A 221 -24.32 4.00 -9.07
CA ALA A 221 -24.89 2.69 -9.32
C ALA A 221 -24.37 1.65 -8.33
N ALA A 222 -23.06 1.60 -8.12
CA ALA A 222 -22.44 0.64 -7.21
C ALA A 222 -21.17 1.22 -6.57
N VAL A 223 -20.91 0.87 -5.31
CA VAL A 223 -19.62 1.11 -4.63
C VAL A 223 -19.02 -0.23 -4.25
N VAL A 224 -17.78 -0.49 -4.67
CA VAL A 224 -17.10 -1.78 -4.48
C VAL A 224 -15.70 -1.56 -3.91
N GLY A 225 -15.31 -2.35 -2.91
CA GLY A 225 -13.99 -2.20 -2.29
C GLY A 225 -13.65 -3.31 -1.31
N GLY A 226 -12.37 -3.70 -1.28
CA GLY A 226 -11.84 -4.71 -0.37
C GLY A 226 -10.94 -4.11 0.71
N SER A 227 -10.86 -4.75 1.89
CA SER A 227 -9.99 -4.32 2.99
C SER A 227 -10.33 -2.90 3.48
N LEU A 228 -9.36 -1.98 3.53
CA LEU A 228 -9.60 -0.53 3.70
C LEU A 228 -10.67 -0.01 2.73
N GLY A 229 -10.66 -0.49 1.49
CA GLY A 229 -11.67 -0.15 0.48
C GLY A 229 -13.09 -0.49 0.92
N GLY A 230 -13.26 -1.62 1.62
CA GLY A 230 -14.54 -2.04 2.18
C GLY A 230 -15.02 -1.14 3.32
N MET A 231 -14.10 -0.52 4.08
CA MET A 231 -14.44 0.47 5.10
C MET A 231 -15.03 1.73 4.44
N PHE A 232 -14.43 2.19 3.34
CA PHE A 232 -15.00 3.29 2.55
C PHE A 232 -16.38 2.92 2.00
N VAL A 233 -16.58 1.70 1.49
CA VAL A 233 -17.87 1.23 0.97
C VAL A 233 -18.98 1.35 2.02
N LEU A 234 -18.73 0.93 3.26
CA LEU A 234 -19.68 1.07 4.35
C LEU A 234 -19.98 2.55 4.65
N GLU A 235 -18.97 3.41 4.61
CA GLU A 235 -19.12 4.85 4.83
C GLU A 235 -19.88 5.56 3.68
N TRP A 236 -19.71 5.11 2.44
CA TRP A 236 -20.50 5.56 1.29
C TRP A 236 -21.99 5.26 1.45
N ALA A 237 -22.34 4.12 2.05
CA ALA A 237 -23.74 3.73 2.24
C ALA A 237 -24.53 4.74 3.08
N TYR A 238 -23.89 5.42 4.04
CA TYR A 238 -24.51 6.45 4.87
C TYR A 238 -24.86 7.75 4.12
N LEU A 239 -24.45 7.92 2.85
CA LEU A 239 -24.94 9.02 2.01
C LEU A 239 -26.38 8.80 1.52
N GLY A 240 -26.95 7.63 1.78
CA GLY A 240 -28.34 7.31 1.50
C GLY A 240 -28.55 6.64 0.15
N LYS A 241 -29.59 5.80 0.08
CA LYS A 241 -29.91 4.97 -1.09
C LYS A 241 -30.25 5.75 -2.37
N ASP A 242 -30.68 7.00 -2.21
CA ASP A 242 -31.01 7.87 -3.34
C ASP A 242 -29.75 8.32 -4.07
N TYR A 243 -28.61 8.39 -3.36
CA TYR A 243 -27.32 8.74 -3.96
C TYR A 243 -26.46 7.50 -4.27
N VAL A 244 -26.53 6.44 -3.46
CA VAL A 244 -25.80 5.18 -3.66
C VAL A 244 -26.78 4.02 -3.76
N ARG A 245 -26.92 3.39 -4.94
CA ARG A 245 -27.93 2.36 -5.18
C ARG A 245 -27.61 1.02 -4.53
N CYS A 246 -26.40 0.49 -4.69
CA CYS A 246 -25.96 -0.74 -4.03
C CYS A 246 -24.48 -0.69 -3.62
N VAL A 247 -24.09 -1.58 -2.70
CA VAL A 247 -22.73 -1.62 -2.14
C VAL A 247 -22.17 -3.04 -2.04
N VAL A 248 -20.85 -3.17 -2.20
CA VAL A 248 -20.13 -4.46 -2.14
C VAL A 248 -18.87 -4.34 -1.28
N PRO A 249 -19.01 -4.47 0.06
CA PRO A 249 -17.85 -4.58 0.96
C PRO A 249 -17.22 -5.97 0.89
N ILE A 250 -15.91 -6.04 0.73
CA ILE A 250 -15.15 -7.30 0.60
C ILE A 250 -14.08 -7.39 1.69
N ALA A 251 -13.99 -8.51 2.42
CA ALA A 251 -12.93 -8.79 3.40
C ALA A 251 -12.65 -7.59 4.32
N THR A 252 -13.69 -7.09 4.99
CA THR A 252 -13.64 -5.87 5.80
C THR A 252 -14.49 -6.04 7.06
N SER A 253 -14.57 -4.99 7.88
CA SER A 253 -15.29 -4.99 9.16
C SER A 253 -16.09 -3.70 9.38
N SER A 254 -17.05 -3.75 10.29
CA SER A 254 -17.84 -2.61 10.74
C SER A 254 -17.03 -1.58 11.56
N ARG A 255 -15.93 -2.01 12.18
CA ARG A 255 -14.99 -1.18 12.95
C ARG A 255 -13.61 -1.83 12.96
N HIS A 256 -12.55 -1.04 13.10
CA HIS A 256 -11.20 -1.62 13.18
C HIS A 256 -11.02 -2.34 14.53
N SER A 257 -10.74 -3.64 14.49
CA SER A 257 -10.61 -4.47 15.68
C SER A 257 -9.34 -4.17 16.47
N ALA A 258 -9.32 -4.52 17.76
CA ALA A 258 -8.11 -4.42 18.58
C ALA A 258 -6.93 -5.23 17.99
N TRP A 259 -7.22 -6.32 17.29
CA TRP A 259 -6.23 -7.13 16.58
C TRP A 259 -5.59 -6.35 15.42
N GLY A 260 -6.41 -5.75 14.54
CA GLY A 260 -5.93 -4.91 13.44
C GLY A 260 -5.13 -3.70 13.92
N ILE A 261 -5.64 -3.01 14.96
CA ILE A 261 -4.94 -1.88 15.61
C ILE A 261 -3.57 -2.32 16.15
N SER A 262 -3.49 -3.49 16.80
CA SER A 262 -2.24 -4.00 17.38
C SER A 262 -1.19 -4.33 16.31
N TRP A 263 -1.61 -4.95 15.21
CA TRP A 263 -0.71 -5.19 14.06
C TRP A 263 -0.26 -3.89 13.41
N GLY A 264 -1.18 -2.94 13.21
CA GLY A 264 -0.85 -1.61 12.69
C GLY A 264 0.17 -0.90 13.57
N GLU A 265 0.04 -0.98 14.89
CA GLU A 265 1.00 -0.39 15.82
C GLU A 265 2.37 -1.05 15.75
N ALA A 266 2.46 -2.38 15.73
CA ALA A 266 3.74 -3.08 15.59
C ALA A 266 4.45 -2.74 14.26
N GLN A 267 3.69 -2.57 13.18
CA GLN A 267 4.21 -2.11 11.90
C GLN A 267 4.75 -0.67 11.99
N ARG A 268 4.00 0.26 12.61
CA ARG A 268 4.46 1.64 12.82
C ARG A 268 5.70 1.72 13.70
N GLN A 269 5.76 0.94 14.78
CA GLN A 269 6.94 0.86 15.65
C GLN A 269 8.19 0.37 14.91
N SER A 270 8.02 -0.50 13.91
CA SER A 270 9.12 -0.92 13.04
C SER A 270 9.71 0.26 12.26
N ILE A 271 8.87 1.20 11.81
CA ILE A 271 9.30 2.43 11.15
C ILE A 271 9.95 3.39 12.15
N TYR A 272 9.32 3.60 13.32
CA TYR A 272 9.83 4.50 14.36
C TYR A 272 11.20 4.09 14.90
N ALA A 273 11.46 2.78 14.93
CA ALA A 273 12.75 2.22 15.37
C ALA A 273 13.87 2.33 14.32
N ASP A 274 13.57 2.71 13.07
CA ASP A 274 14.59 2.91 12.05
C ASP A 274 15.36 4.22 12.36
N PRO A 275 16.70 4.16 12.53
CA PRO A 275 17.50 5.36 12.79
C PRO A 275 17.38 6.46 11.74
N LYS A 276 16.94 6.12 10.51
CA LYS A 276 16.70 7.08 9.43
C LYS A 276 15.30 7.69 9.46
N TYR A 277 14.47 7.37 10.45
CA TYR A 277 13.12 7.91 10.53
C TYR A 277 13.13 9.42 10.81
N GLU A 278 14.11 9.92 11.57
CA GLU A 278 14.29 11.37 11.81
C GLU A 278 12.99 12.10 12.22
N ASP A 279 12.19 11.48 13.10
CA ASP A 279 10.87 11.98 13.52
C ASP A 279 9.91 12.30 12.35
N GLY A 280 10.09 11.62 11.22
CA GLY A 280 9.35 11.80 9.97
C GLY A 280 9.89 12.90 9.06
N TYR A 281 10.98 13.58 9.40
CA TYR A 281 11.57 14.66 8.58
C TYR A 281 12.61 14.18 7.55
N TYR A 282 12.75 12.87 7.36
CA TYR A 282 13.68 12.26 6.40
C TYR A 282 13.48 12.74 4.94
N THR A 283 14.56 12.66 4.14
CA THR A 283 14.52 12.99 2.71
C THR A 283 14.21 11.77 1.85
N PHE A 284 13.85 11.98 0.57
CA PHE A 284 13.60 10.87 -0.34
C PHE A 284 14.88 10.12 -0.76
N GLU A 285 16.04 10.74 -0.58
CA GLU A 285 17.35 10.15 -0.89
C GLU A 285 17.81 9.17 0.20
N ASP A 286 17.40 9.37 1.46
CA ASP A 286 17.76 8.49 2.57
C ASP A 286 16.59 8.09 3.49
N PRO A 287 15.52 7.46 2.97
CA PRO A 287 14.34 7.12 3.75
C PRO A 287 14.56 5.92 4.70
N PRO A 288 13.70 5.73 5.73
CA PRO A 288 13.74 4.61 6.67
C PRO A 288 13.25 3.29 6.04
N VAL A 289 14.00 2.80 5.07
CA VAL A 289 13.67 1.60 4.28
C VAL A 289 13.75 0.31 5.08
N THR A 290 14.51 0.26 6.16
CA THR A 290 14.61 -0.96 6.98
C THR A 290 13.34 -1.13 7.79
N GLY A 291 12.89 -0.05 8.45
CA GLY A 291 11.65 -0.02 9.21
C GLY A 291 10.43 -0.22 8.34
N LEU A 292 10.33 0.47 7.19
CA LEU A 292 9.21 0.30 6.26
C LEU A 292 9.20 -1.11 5.64
N GLY A 293 10.38 -1.66 5.32
CA GLY A 293 10.51 -3.03 4.84
C GLY A 293 10.05 -4.05 5.88
N ALA A 294 10.41 -3.86 7.15
CA ALA A 294 9.96 -4.70 8.26
C ALA A 294 8.45 -4.61 8.49
N ALA A 295 7.89 -3.39 8.47
CA ALA A 295 6.44 -3.17 8.52
C ALA A 295 5.71 -3.94 7.41
N ARG A 296 6.22 -3.88 6.17
CA ARG A 296 5.66 -4.64 5.06
C ARG A 296 5.74 -6.14 5.24
N MET A 297 6.87 -6.66 5.71
CA MET A 297 7.03 -8.10 5.98
C MET A 297 6.02 -8.58 7.03
N ALA A 298 5.84 -7.81 8.10
CA ALA A 298 4.84 -8.11 9.13
C ALA A 298 3.41 -8.09 8.56
N ALA A 299 3.09 -7.08 7.74
CA ALA A 299 1.79 -6.97 7.09
C ALA A 299 1.47 -8.17 6.18
N LEU A 300 2.44 -8.63 5.38
CA LEU A 300 2.25 -9.80 4.50
C LEU A 300 1.87 -11.09 5.24
N LEU A 301 2.35 -11.28 6.47
CA LEU A 301 1.97 -12.42 7.30
C LEU A 301 0.51 -12.34 7.75
N THR A 302 -0.04 -11.13 7.89
CA THR A 302 -1.47 -10.93 8.20
C THR A 302 -2.36 -11.01 6.96
N TYR A 303 -1.79 -10.74 5.78
CA TYR A 303 -2.55 -10.80 4.53
C TYR A 303 -2.70 -12.21 3.97
N ARG A 304 -1.87 -13.14 4.45
CA ARG A 304 -1.89 -14.54 4.04
C ARG A 304 -2.36 -15.45 5.17
N SER A 305 -2.62 -16.71 4.84
CA SER A 305 -2.87 -17.73 5.85
C SER A 305 -1.59 -18.52 6.18
N ARG A 306 -1.57 -19.08 7.40
CA ARG A 306 -0.53 -20.03 7.81
C ARG A 306 -0.34 -21.16 6.80
N ASN A 307 -1.45 -21.75 6.34
CA ASN A 307 -1.41 -22.92 5.45
C ASN A 307 -0.90 -22.56 4.05
N SER A 308 -1.21 -21.35 3.54
CA SER A 308 -0.64 -20.86 2.28
C SER A 308 0.89 -20.73 2.39
N PHE A 309 1.41 -20.15 3.48
CA PHE A 309 2.85 -20.06 3.70
C PHE A 309 3.52 -21.43 3.85
N GLU A 310 2.92 -22.35 4.61
CA GLU A 310 3.45 -23.70 4.80
C GLU A 310 3.53 -24.46 3.46
N ALA A 311 2.45 -24.41 2.66
CA ALA A 311 2.39 -25.08 1.36
C ALA A 311 3.40 -24.51 0.34
N ARG A 312 3.65 -23.20 0.37
CA ARG A 312 4.58 -22.53 -0.56
C ARG A 312 6.04 -22.75 -0.19
N PHE A 313 6.39 -22.62 1.08
CA PHE A 313 7.80 -22.53 1.49
C PHE A 313 8.26 -23.69 2.35
N GLY A 314 7.41 -24.18 3.27
CA GLY A 314 7.79 -25.17 4.27
C GLY A 314 9.15 -24.88 4.91
N ARG A 315 10.04 -25.88 4.93
CA ARG A 315 11.44 -25.74 5.39
C ARG A 315 12.45 -25.66 4.24
N ASN A 316 12.02 -25.27 3.05
CA ASN A 316 12.89 -25.22 1.88
C ASN A 316 13.96 -24.13 2.03
N THR A 317 15.16 -24.41 1.50
CA THR A 317 16.27 -23.45 1.40
C THR A 317 16.32 -22.87 -0.01
N PRO A 318 16.73 -21.60 -0.20
CA PRO A 318 16.83 -21.01 -1.54
C PRO A 318 17.81 -21.78 -2.43
N ASP A 319 17.49 -21.87 -3.73
CA ASP A 319 18.35 -22.52 -4.72
C ASP A 319 19.60 -21.67 -4.99
N PRO A 320 20.82 -22.15 -4.64
CA PRO A 320 22.05 -21.40 -4.86
C PRO A 320 22.43 -21.23 -6.34
N SER A 321 21.84 -22.02 -7.25
CA SER A 321 22.06 -21.89 -8.69
C SER A 321 21.27 -20.73 -9.34
N ARG A 322 20.35 -20.12 -8.58
CA ARG A 322 19.51 -18.99 -9.02
C ARG A 322 19.98 -17.69 -8.37
N ARG A 323 19.67 -16.57 -9.01
CA ARG A 323 20.19 -15.24 -8.65
C ARG A 323 19.66 -14.82 -7.26
N GLN A 324 20.48 -14.98 -6.22
CA GLN A 324 20.13 -14.54 -4.88
C GLN A 324 20.21 -12.99 -4.79
N PHE A 325 19.19 -12.37 -4.20
CA PHE A 325 19.15 -10.89 -4.01
C PHE A 325 20.06 -10.41 -2.87
N ILE A 326 20.72 -11.35 -2.19
CA ILE A 326 21.75 -11.08 -1.19
C ILE A 326 23.09 -11.13 -1.91
N ARG A 327 23.82 -10.00 -1.90
CA ARG A 327 25.22 -9.98 -2.34
C ARG A 327 26.00 -10.98 -1.48
N GLU A 328 26.68 -11.92 -2.14
CA GLU A 328 27.68 -12.77 -1.49
C GLU A 328 28.72 -11.86 -0.83
N ARG A 329 28.66 -11.76 0.51
CA ARG A 329 29.80 -11.26 1.30
C ARG A 329 30.95 -12.24 1.09
N PRO A 330 32.21 -11.81 1.19
CA PRO A 330 33.34 -12.75 1.24
C PRO A 330 33.01 -13.87 2.24
N GLY A 331 33.17 -15.12 1.81
CA GLY A 331 32.88 -16.27 2.66
C GLY A 331 33.59 -16.10 4.01
N PRO A 332 32.90 -16.34 5.14
CA PRO A 332 33.50 -16.11 6.45
C PRO A 332 34.77 -16.95 6.57
N SER A 333 35.87 -16.30 6.96
CA SER A 333 37.19 -16.91 7.09
C SER A 333 37.34 -17.68 8.41
N THR A 334 36.46 -17.43 9.38
CA THR A 334 36.44 -18.10 10.68
C THR A 334 35.00 -18.47 11.12
N PRO A 335 34.84 -19.47 12.01
CA PRO A 335 33.53 -19.77 12.61
C PRO A 335 32.90 -18.59 13.36
N SER A 336 33.72 -17.75 14.02
CA SER A 336 33.23 -16.55 14.71
C SER A 336 32.68 -15.51 13.73
N GLU A 337 33.34 -15.34 12.58
CA GLU A 337 32.87 -14.46 11.51
C GLU A 337 31.58 -15.00 10.88
N ALA A 338 31.48 -16.32 10.70
CA ALA A 338 30.24 -16.96 10.24
C ALA A 338 29.07 -16.72 11.21
N HIS A 339 29.28 -16.90 12.52
CA HIS A 339 28.26 -16.59 13.53
C HIS A 339 27.89 -15.11 13.56
N PHE A 340 28.86 -14.20 13.43
CA PHE A 340 28.59 -12.78 13.36
C PHE A 340 27.75 -12.40 12.13
N HIS A 341 28.04 -13.01 10.97
CA HIS A 341 27.24 -12.83 9.75
C HIS A 341 25.81 -13.35 9.94
N ILE A 342 25.63 -14.57 10.47
CA ILE A 342 24.31 -15.15 10.73
C ILE A 342 23.51 -14.27 11.71
N HIS A 343 24.14 -13.83 12.80
CA HIS A 343 23.50 -13.00 13.82
C HIS A 343 22.99 -11.67 13.24
N ASN A 344 23.72 -11.08 12.28
CA ASN A 344 23.43 -9.78 11.69
C ASN A 344 22.87 -9.86 10.26
N ASP A 345 22.41 -11.02 9.81
CA ASP A 345 22.04 -11.24 8.40
C ASP A 345 20.85 -10.34 7.95
N GLY A 346 19.92 -10.05 8.86
CA GLY A 346 18.82 -9.10 8.62
C GLY A 346 19.21 -7.62 8.73
N HIS A 347 20.40 -7.31 9.26
CA HIS A 347 20.83 -5.93 9.51
C HIS A 347 21.66 -5.39 8.34
N LYS A 348 21.05 -4.51 7.53
CA LYS A 348 21.70 -3.82 6.41
C LYS A 348 22.23 -2.44 6.82
N TRP A 349 23.07 -2.38 7.85
CA TRP A 349 23.80 -1.15 8.14
C TRP A 349 25.18 -1.18 7.48
N THR A 350 25.46 -0.22 6.61
CA THR A 350 26.82 0.04 6.11
C THR A 350 27.62 0.72 7.22
N ARG A 351 27.98 0.00 8.28
CA ARG A 351 29.10 0.43 9.11
C ARG A 351 30.34 0.11 8.28
N SER A 352 31.11 1.13 7.89
CA SER A 352 32.54 0.88 7.70
C SER A 352 33.02 0.18 8.98
N PRO A 353 33.69 -0.99 8.86
CA PRO A 353 34.12 -1.72 10.03
C PRO A 353 34.91 -0.78 10.95
N PRO A 354 34.78 -0.89 12.28
CA PRO A 354 35.64 -0.13 13.17
C PRO A 354 37.07 -0.42 12.74
N ARG A 355 37.80 0.64 12.38
CA ARG A 355 39.23 0.58 12.05
C ARG A 355 39.89 -0.08 13.25
N THR A 356 40.34 -1.32 13.08
CA THR A 356 41.09 -2.04 14.10
C THR A 356 42.28 -1.18 14.47
N THR A 357 42.26 -0.59 15.66
CA THR A 357 43.46 -0.03 16.27
C THR A 357 44.41 -1.20 16.51
N PRO A 358 45.62 -1.21 15.95
CA PRO A 358 46.61 -2.20 16.33
C PRO A 358 47.12 -1.83 17.73
N THR A 359 46.51 -2.39 18.77
CA THR A 359 47.16 -2.44 20.07
C THR A 359 48.14 -3.61 20.06
N THR A 360 49.34 -3.34 19.52
CA THR A 360 50.55 -4.03 19.93
C THR A 360 50.89 -3.60 21.36
N GLU A 361 50.33 -4.28 22.35
CA GLU A 361 50.93 -4.33 23.68
C GLU A 361 50.87 -5.78 24.19
N THR A 362 52.02 -6.43 24.06
CA THR A 362 52.36 -7.66 24.77
C THR A 362 52.33 -7.39 26.27
N PRO A 363 51.54 -8.12 27.09
CA PRO A 363 51.68 -8.00 28.53
C PRO A 363 52.95 -8.76 28.97
N PRO A 364 53.77 -8.19 29.88
CA PRO A 364 54.92 -8.90 30.41
C PRO A 364 54.46 -10.06 31.29
N VAL A 365 55.05 -11.22 31.04
CA VAL A 365 54.98 -12.39 31.94
C VAL A 365 55.70 -12.03 33.23
N LEU A 366 54.95 -11.91 34.32
CA LEU A 366 55.49 -12.00 35.68
C LEU A 366 54.81 -13.16 36.39
N SER A 367 55.60 -14.22 36.54
CA SER A 367 55.33 -15.36 37.41
C SER A 367 55.24 -14.90 38.87
N ASN A 368 54.13 -15.17 39.54
CA ASN A 368 54.12 -15.46 40.97
C ASN A 368 52.95 -16.39 41.27
N GLY A 369 53.29 -17.59 41.74
CA GLY A 369 52.36 -18.69 41.97
C GLY A 369 51.55 -18.50 43.24
N ILE A 370 50.26 -18.75 43.13
CA ILE A 370 49.39 -19.24 44.20
C ILE A 370 48.37 -20.18 43.54
N ASN A 371 48.41 -21.47 43.90
CA ASN A 371 47.43 -22.47 43.49
C ASN A 371 46.08 -22.26 44.19
N PRO A 372 44.94 -22.43 43.51
CA PRO A 372 43.71 -22.87 44.17
C PRO A 372 43.39 -24.33 43.82
N ALA A 373 43.00 -25.07 44.86
CA ALA A 373 42.59 -26.46 44.89
C ALA A 373 41.26 -26.73 44.14
N PRO A 374 40.94 -27.99 43.79
CA PRO A 374 39.82 -28.32 42.91
C PRO A 374 38.48 -28.20 43.64
N ILE A 375 37.53 -27.45 43.06
CA ILE A 375 36.14 -27.44 43.51
C ILE A 375 35.40 -28.57 42.79
N THR A 376 35.02 -29.55 43.58
CA THR A 376 34.12 -30.66 43.25
C THR A 376 32.68 -30.13 43.14
N LEU A 377 32.00 -30.41 42.03
CA LEU A 377 30.55 -30.27 41.92
C LEU A 377 29.91 -31.59 42.35
N PRO A 378 28.91 -31.59 43.26
CA PRO A 378 28.18 -32.81 43.58
C PRO A 378 27.18 -33.17 42.48
N ASP A 379 27.12 -34.46 42.19
CA ASP A 379 26.11 -35.10 41.37
C ASP A 379 24.71 -35.09 42.03
N ALA A 380 23.72 -35.08 41.14
CA ALA A 380 22.33 -35.53 41.29
C ALA A 380 21.31 -34.66 42.06
N ALA A 381 20.41 -34.03 41.30
CA ALA A 381 18.98 -33.98 41.61
C ALA A 381 18.13 -33.89 40.33
N GLU A 382 17.52 -35.03 40.02
CA GLU A 382 16.16 -35.26 39.53
C GLU A 382 15.61 -34.60 38.25
N SER A 383 14.98 -35.47 37.48
CA SER A 383 14.23 -35.28 36.24
C SER A 383 13.06 -34.30 36.32
N ALA A 384 12.99 -33.39 35.36
CA ALA A 384 11.73 -32.87 34.87
C ALA A 384 11.69 -33.09 33.35
N SER A 385 11.23 -34.26 32.94
CA SER A 385 10.83 -34.52 31.55
C SER A 385 9.51 -33.80 31.29
N ASP A 386 9.53 -32.76 30.45
CA ASP A 386 8.32 -32.16 29.88
C ASP A 386 7.61 -33.22 29.00
N PRO A 387 6.39 -33.66 29.35
CA PRO A 387 5.69 -34.72 28.62
C PRO A 387 5.16 -34.29 27.24
N GLN A 388 5.31 -33.03 26.81
CA GLN A 388 4.55 -32.50 25.67
C GLN A 388 5.36 -32.15 24.41
N PHE A 389 6.65 -32.53 24.34
CA PHE A 389 7.45 -32.33 23.14
C PHE A 389 8.07 -33.64 22.65
N HIS A 390 7.54 -34.18 21.55
CA HIS A 390 8.20 -35.23 20.77
C HIS A 390 8.64 -34.60 19.45
N GLY A 391 9.96 -34.40 19.30
CA GLY A 391 10.54 -33.91 18.05
C GLY A 391 10.23 -34.85 16.87
N PRO A 392 10.21 -34.33 15.63
CA PRO A 392 9.76 -35.09 14.47
C PRO A 392 10.68 -36.30 14.21
N GLY A 393 10.07 -37.49 14.18
CA GLY A 393 10.72 -38.74 13.85
C GLY A 393 11.31 -38.72 12.43
N ARG A 394 12.55 -39.22 12.31
CA ARG A 394 13.26 -39.37 11.04
C ARG A 394 12.50 -40.32 10.11
N ASN A 395 11.91 -39.77 9.05
CA ASN A 395 11.46 -40.56 7.90
C ASN A 395 11.68 -39.78 6.60
N HIS A 396 12.87 -39.89 6.03
CA HIS A 396 13.07 -39.70 4.60
C HIS A 396 13.94 -40.82 4.06
N GLY A 397 13.28 -41.76 3.37
CA GLY A 397 13.92 -42.76 2.54
C GLY A 397 14.39 -42.10 1.24
N VAL A 398 15.67 -42.22 0.94
CA VAL A 398 16.24 -41.90 -0.36
C VAL A 398 16.59 -43.22 -1.05
N LYS A 399 15.93 -43.50 -2.17
CA LYS A 399 16.33 -44.56 -3.11
C LYS A 399 17.55 -44.07 -3.90
N GLY A 400 18.60 -44.88 -3.93
CA GLY A 400 19.92 -44.48 -4.44
C GLY A 400 20.20 -44.80 -5.91
N SER A 401 21.42 -44.45 -6.34
CA SER A 401 22.27 -45.28 -7.19
C SER A 401 23.73 -44.82 -7.16
N SER A 402 24.58 -45.69 -6.61
CA SER A 402 25.95 -46.07 -7.02
C SER A 402 26.91 -45.05 -7.67
N SER A 403 28.01 -44.77 -6.98
CA SER A 403 29.35 -45.23 -7.40
C SER A 403 30.33 -45.21 -6.22
N ILE A 404 30.98 -46.35 -5.98
CA ILE A 404 31.95 -46.57 -4.91
C ILE A 404 33.35 -46.23 -5.44
N ASN A 405 34.11 -45.39 -4.73
CA ASN A 405 35.56 -45.55 -4.59
C ASN A 405 36.01 -44.99 -3.24
N GLY A 406 36.75 -45.82 -2.50
CA GLY A 406 36.92 -45.74 -1.05
C GLY A 406 37.96 -44.75 -0.53
N GLY A 407 37.83 -44.46 0.79
CA GLY A 407 38.89 -43.92 1.62
C GLY A 407 38.43 -43.01 2.77
N SER A 408 37.91 -43.57 3.87
CA SER A 408 38.24 -43.22 5.28
C SER A 408 37.23 -43.84 6.26
N LEU A 409 37.72 -44.55 7.28
CA LEU A 409 36.95 -45.22 8.34
C LEU A 409 36.77 -44.36 9.62
N THR A 410 36.92 -43.04 9.53
CA THR A 410 36.47 -42.10 10.56
C THR A 410 35.18 -41.42 10.09
N GLY A 411 34.13 -42.21 9.92
CA GLY A 411 32.82 -41.77 9.45
C GLY A 411 32.05 -41.01 10.52
N GLY A 412 32.46 -39.79 10.82
CA GLY A 412 31.49 -38.76 11.17
C GLY A 412 30.89 -38.30 9.86
N GLU A 413 29.67 -38.71 9.53
CA GLU A 413 28.88 -37.94 8.56
C GLU A 413 28.91 -36.51 9.06
N VAL A 414 29.63 -35.62 8.36
CA VAL A 414 29.52 -34.18 8.60
C VAL A 414 28.08 -33.88 8.23
N MET A 415 27.20 -33.86 9.24
CA MET A 415 25.85 -33.37 9.05
C MET A 415 26.00 -32.04 8.33
N PRO A 416 25.34 -31.86 7.17
CA PRO A 416 25.32 -30.54 6.55
C PRO A 416 24.91 -29.56 7.65
N PRO A 417 25.66 -28.45 7.85
CA PRO A 417 25.32 -27.52 8.90
C PRO A 417 23.84 -27.18 8.76
N SER A 418 23.10 -27.27 9.87
CA SER A 418 21.67 -26.98 9.87
C SER A 418 21.43 -25.65 9.19
N SER A 419 20.68 -25.62 8.09
CA SER A 419 20.45 -24.36 7.37
C SER A 419 19.76 -23.37 8.33
N THR A 420 20.33 -22.18 8.41
CA THR A 420 19.79 -21.05 9.16
C THR A 420 19.02 -20.08 8.25
N TYR A 421 18.96 -20.37 6.94
CA TYR A 421 18.33 -19.53 5.93
C TYR A 421 17.31 -20.30 5.09
N PHE A 422 16.09 -19.76 4.97
CA PHE A 422 14.93 -20.40 4.34
C PHE A 422 14.32 -19.52 3.24
N SER A 423 13.69 -20.14 2.24
CA SER A 423 13.03 -19.44 1.13
C SER A 423 11.95 -18.47 1.61
N ALA A 424 11.21 -18.81 2.68
CA ALA A 424 10.26 -17.89 3.31
C ALA A 424 10.91 -16.57 3.76
N GLN A 425 12.13 -16.62 4.32
CA GLN A 425 12.85 -15.40 4.73
C GLN A 425 13.30 -14.59 3.52
N SER A 426 13.77 -15.27 2.47
CA SER A 426 14.17 -14.63 1.21
C SER A 426 12.99 -13.92 0.55
N TYR A 427 11.84 -14.60 0.47
CA TYR A 427 10.59 -14.05 -0.05
C TYR A 427 10.14 -12.80 0.71
N LEU A 428 10.09 -12.85 2.05
CA LEU A 428 9.71 -11.69 2.86
C LEU A 428 10.67 -10.50 2.62
N ARG A 429 11.98 -10.76 2.59
CA ARG A 429 12.99 -9.71 2.31
C ARG A 429 12.84 -9.14 0.91
N TYR A 430 12.52 -9.96 -0.09
CA TYR A 430 12.26 -9.52 -1.45
C TYR A 430 11.03 -8.61 -1.50
N GLN A 431 9.91 -9.02 -0.91
CA GLN A 431 8.68 -8.23 -0.88
C GLN A 431 8.86 -6.91 -0.13
N GLY A 432 9.57 -6.90 1.01
CA GLY A 432 9.92 -5.68 1.71
C GLY A 432 10.73 -4.72 0.84
N GLN A 433 11.77 -5.22 0.14
CA GLN A 433 12.60 -4.41 -0.76
C GLN A 433 11.86 -3.92 -2.01
N LYS A 434 10.90 -4.69 -2.52
CA LYS A 434 10.04 -4.30 -3.63
C LYS A 434 9.10 -3.16 -3.18
N PHE A 435 8.51 -3.27 -2.01
CA PHE A 435 7.55 -2.31 -1.47
C PHE A 435 8.15 -0.94 -1.18
N VAL A 436 9.31 -0.86 -0.54
CA VAL A 436 9.94 0.43 -0.16
C VAL A 436 10.31 1.31 -1.37
N LYS A 437 10.34 0.75 -2.59
CA LYS A 437 10.58 1.52 -3.82
C LYS A 437 9.35 2.28 -4.31
N ARG A 438 8.15 1.90 -3.84
CA ARG A 438 6.87 2.41 -4.33
C ARG A 438 5.98 3.00 -3.23
N PHE A 439 6.47 3.10 -2.00
CA PHE A 439 5.69 3.60 -0.86
C PHE A 439 6.54 4.48 0.06
N ASP A 440 5.89 5.43 0.73
CA ASP A 440 6.52 6.36 1.68
C ASP A 440 6.14 6.03 3.14
N SER A 441 7.10 6.16 4.06
CA SER A 441 6.92 5.75 5.46
C SER A 441 5.94 6.62 6.24
N ASN A 442 5.96 7.95 6.06
CA ASN A 442 5.00 8.87 6.66
C ASN A 442 3.60 8.62 6.13
N CYS A 443 3.46 8.36 4.82
CA CYS A 443 2.18 7.96 4.23
C CYS A 443 1.69 6.64 4.82
N TYR A 444 2.58 5.66 5.06
CA TYR A 444 2.20 4.39 5.67
C TYR A 444 1.69 4.59 7.10
N ILE A 445 2.36 5.44 7.89
CA ILE A 445 1.90 5.83 9.23
C ILE A 445 0.54 6.54 9.17
N ALA A 446 0.37 7.51 8.27
CA ALA A 446 -0.89 8.25 8.12
C ALA A 446 -2.06 7.33 7.74
N MET A 447 -1.84 6.43 6.78
CA MET A 447 -2.85 5.49 6.29
C MET A 447 -3.19 4.41 7.33
N THR A 448 -2.22 3.90 8.09
CA THR A 448 -2.50 2.93 9.16
C THR A 448 -3.17 3.58 10.36
N ARG A 449 -2.86 4.84 10.70
CA ARG A 449 -3.63 5.58 11.71
C ARG A 449 -5.05 5.89 11.26
N LYS A 450 -5.28 6.10 9.96
CA LYS A 450 -6.63 6.26 9.40
C LYS A 450 -7.47 5.00 9.60
N LEU A 451 -6.91 3.81 9.39
CA LEU A 451 -7.61 2.54 9.68
C LEU A 451 -8.14 2.52 11.12
N ASP A 452 -7.33 2.97 12.09
CA ASP A 452 -7.68 3.01 13.52
C ASP A 452 -8.87 3.94 13.84
N THR A 453 -9.27 4.81 12.91
CA THR A 453 -10.46 5.69 13.07
C THR A 453 -11.76 5.06 12.60
N HIS A 454 -11.70 3.87 11.98
CA HIS A 454 -12.85 3.21 11.40
C HIS A 454 -13.78 2.66 12.47
N ASP A 455 -14.99 3.22 12.53
CA ASP A 455 -16.11 2.75 13.32
C ASP A 455 -17.40 3.30 12.70
N VAL A 456 -18.21 2.42 12.11
CA VAL A 456 -19.47 2.84 11.47
C VAL A 456 -20.49 3.37 12.47
N SER A 457 -20.41 2.99 13.74
CA SER A 457 -21.36 3.37 14.79
C SER A 457 -21.09 4.73 15.42
N ARG A 458 -19.82 5.19 15.44
CA ARG A 458 -19.49 6.44 16.15
C ARG A 458 -20.36 7.61 15.67
N ASP A 459 -20.92 8.35 16.62
CA ASP A 459 -21.79 9.50 16.37
C ASP A 459 -23.06 9.20 15.54
N ARG A 460 -23.41 7.92 15.32
CA ARG A 460 -24.59 7.49 14.55
C ARG A 460 -25.56 6.62 15.33
N ALA A 461 -25.02 5.67 16.09
CA ALA A 461 -25.80 4.69 16.84
C ALA A 461 -25.04 4.21 18.09
N PRO A 462 -25.74 3.76 19.14
CA PRO A 462 -25.11 3.23 20.34
C PRO A 462 -24.46 1.86 20.15
N THR A 463 -24.84 1.11 19.11
CA THR A 463 -24.28 -0.22 18.81
C THR A 463 -23.94 -0.34 17.32
N ILE A 464 -23.03 -1.26 17.00
CA ILE A 464 -22.67 -1.60 15.62
C ILE A 464 -23.89 -2.14 14.85
N ALA A 465 -24.66 -3.04 15.48
CA ALA A 465 -25.87 -3.60 14.88
C ALA A 465 -26.88 -2.49 14.48
N GLU A 466 -27.11 -1.52 15.37
CA GLU A 466 -28.02 -0.40 15.08
C GLU A 466 -27.47 0.55 14.00
N ALA A 467 -26.14 0.70 13.90
CA ALA A 467 -25.53 1.48 12.82
C ALA A 467 -25.70 0.76 11.47
N LEU A 468 -25.36 -0.52 11.40
CA LEU A 468 -25.50 -1.35 10.20
C LEU A 468 -26.97 -1.43 9.73
N ALA A 469 -27.93 -1.46 10.66
CA ALA A 469 -29.36 -1.44 10.34
C ALA A 469 -29.81 -0.16 9.60
N GLN A 470 -29.03 0.92 9.65
CA GLN A 470 -29.31 2.17 8.91
C GLN A 470 -28.93 2.06 7.42
N ILE A 471 -28.13 1.07 7.02
CA ILE A 471 -27.77 0.84 5.61
C ILE A 471 -28.97 0.22 4.90
N GLN A 472 -29.59 0.96 3.98
CA GLN A 472 -30.84 0.57 3.29
C GLN A 472 -30.60 0.03 1.87
N GLN A 473 -29.35 0.05 1.41
CA GLN A 473 -28.96 -0.41 0.09
C GLN A 473 -28.94 -1.94 0.05
N PRO A 474 -29.33 -2.57 -1.08
CA PRO A 474 -28.88 -3.92 -1.39
C PRO A 474 -27.36 -4.02 -1.23
N THR A 475 -26.92 -5.04 -0.50
CA THR A 475 -25.51 -5.19 -0.11
C THR A 475 -25.03 -6.60 -0.39
N LEU A 476 -23.94 -6.74 -1.13
CA LEU A 476 -23.23 -8.03 -1.26
C LEU A 476 -21.99 -8.00 -0.39
N VAL A 477 -21.98 -8.75 0.69
CA VAL A 477 -20.80 -8.96 1.53
C VAL A 477 -20.01 -10.14 0.97
N LEU A 478 -18.72 -9.94 0.67
CA LEU A 478 -17.82 -11.03 0.29
C LEU A 478 -16.82 -11.30 1.41
N GLY A 479 -16.93 -12.48 2.02
CA GLY A 479 -16.04 -12.95 3.10
C GLY A 479 -15.04 -14.01 2.65
N ILE A 480 -13.95 -14.17 3.39
CA ILE A 480 -12.92 -15.19 3.15
C ILE A 480 -12.69 -15.95 4.46
N GLU A 481 -12.96 -17.26 4.49
CA GLU A 481 -12.83 -18.06 5.73
C GLU A 481 -11.40 -18.12 6.28
N SER A 482 -10.40 -18.08 5.40
CA SER A 482 -8.99 -18.14 5.78
C SER A 482 -8.39 -16.79 6.17
N ASP A 483 -9.17 -15.71 6.15
CA ASP A 483 -8.71 -14.37 6.50
C ASP A 483 -8.42 -14.25 8.00
N GLY A 484 -7.16 -13.93 8.31
CA GLY A 484 -6.68 -13.75 9.68
C GLY A 484 -6.60 -12.28 10.12
N LEU A 485 -6.93 -11.33 9.24
CA LEU A 485 -6.92 -9.90 9.51
C LEU A 485 -8.33 -9.36 9.72
N PHE A 486 -9.23 -9.62 8.77
CA PHE A 486 -10.67 -9.35 8.87
C PHE A 486 -11.40 -10.69 8.85
N THR A 487 -11.72 -11.20 10.03
CA THR A 487 -12.21 -12.56 10.19
C THR A 487 -13.57 -12.77 9.54
N PHE A 488 -13.87 -13.99 9.12
CA PHE A 488 -15.17 -14.34 8.52
C PHE A 488 -16.37 -13.92 9.39
N ALA A 489 -16.23 -14.02 10.71
CA ALA A 489 -17.25 -13.61 11.68
C ALA A 489 -17.58 -12.10 11.58
N GLU A 490 -16.62 -11.24 11.24
CA GLU A 490 -16.88 -9.82 11.03
C GLU A 490 -17.68 -9.58 9.74
N GLN A 491 -17.54 -10.44 8.72
CA GLN A 491 -18.39 -10.38 7.52
C GLN A 491 -19.78 -10.96 7.77
N GLU A 492 -19.90 -11.99 8.62
CA GLU A 492 -21.19 -12.48 9.11
C GLU A 492 -21.94 -11.38 9.88
N GLU A 493 -21.27 -10.61 10.75
CA GLU A 493 -21.86 -9.47 11.46
C GLU A 493 -22.43 -8.43 10.49
N LEU A 494 -21.70 -8.10 9.41
CA LEU A 494 -22.19 -7.18 8.38
C LEU A 494 -23.47 -7.72 7.73
N ALA A 495 -23.47 -8.98 7.31
CA ALA A 495 -24.61 -9.59 6.62
C ALA A 495 -25.82 -9.81 7.54
N GLU A 496 -25.60 -10.07 8.83
CA GLU A 496 -26.65 -10.26 9.83
C GLU A 496 -27.40 -8.96 10.13
N HIS A 497 -26.68 -7.83 10.20
CA HIS A 497 -27.26 -6.57 10.67
C HIS A 497 -27.61 -5.57 9.57
N ILE A 498 -27.15 -5.77 8.34
CA ILE A 498 -27.61 -4.99 7.18
C ILE A 498 -28.89 -5.64 6.61
N PRO A 499 -30.05 -4.95 6.60
CA PRO A 499 -31.35 -5.56 6.29
C PRO A 499 -31.48 -6.21 4.90
N HIS A 500 -30.70 -5.75 3.93
CA HIS A 500 -30.74 -6.20 2.53
C HIS A 500 -29.38 -6.75 2.09
N ALA A 501 -28.66 -7.40 3.02
CA ALA A 501 -27.37 -8.01 2.73
C ALA A 501 -27.49 -9.50 2.35
N THR A 502 -26.62 -9.90 1.43
CA THR A 502 -26.29 -11.30 1.17
C THR A 502 -24.80 -11.52 1.46
N LEU A 503 -24.46 -12.67 2.02
CA LEU A 503 -23.07 -13.08 2.26
C LEU A 503 -22.69 -14.17 1.27
N GLU A 504 -21.64 -13.92 0.49
CA GLU A 504 -20.99 -14.93 -0.34
C GLU A 504 -19.56 -15.15 0.13
N LYS A 505 -19.09 -16.39 -0.05
CA LYS A 505 -17.79 -16.83 0.44
C LYS A 505 -16.82 -17.02 -0.72
N ILE A 506 -15.66 -16.39 -0.63
CA ILE A 506 -14.52 -16.66 -1.51
C ILE A 506 -13.76 -17.86 -0.93
N ASP A 507 -13.81 -19.00 -1.62
CA ASP A 507 -13.06 -20.18 -1.21
C ASP A 507 -11.59 -20.03 -1.64
N SER A 508 -10.71 -19.88 -0.65
CA SER A 508 -9.28 -19.74 -0.88
C SER A 508 -8.46 -20.04 0.36
N PRO A 509 -7.31 -20.74 0.23
CA PRO A 509 -6.34 -20.83 1.32
C PRO A 509 -5.49 -19.57 1.46
N GLU A 510 -5.66 -18.56 0.60
CA GLU A 510 -4.72 -17.45 0.50
C GLU A 510 -4.84 -16.37 1.58
N GLY A 511 -5.81 -16.47 2.49
CA GLY A 511 -6.07 -15.45 3.50
C GLY A 511 -6.67 -14.19 2.89
N HIS A 512 -6.44 -13.06 3.55
CA HIS A 512 -6.97 -11.75 3.17
C HIS A 512 -6.73 -11.40 1.68
N ASP A 513 -5.57 -11.77 1.12
CA ASP A 513 -5.22 -11.50 -0.28
C ASP A 513 -6.12 -12.22 -1.29
N ALA A 514 -7.02 -13.13 -0.88
CA ALA A 514 -7.87 -13.87 -1.81
C ALA A 514 -8.74 -12.97 -2.71
N PHE A 515 -9.18 -11.79 -2.25
CA PHE A 515 -9.93 -10.86 -3.11
C PHE A 515 -9.10 -10.21 -4.23
N LEU A 516 -7.76 -10.34 -4.18
CA LEU A 516 -6.81 -9.91 -5.21
C LEU A 516 -6.29 -11.08 -6.06
N LEU A 517 -6.79 -12.30 -5.83
CA LEU A 517 -6.27 -13.52 -6.47
C LEU A 517 -7.40 -14.37 -7.07
N GLN A 518 -8.55 -14.44 -6.40
CA GLN A 518 -9.69 -15.25 -6.80
C GLN A 518 -10.63 -14.47 -7.73
N PHE A 519 -10.07 -13.92 -8.82
CA PHE A 519 -10.79 -13.01 -9.72
C PHE A 519 -12.04 -13.64 -10.33
N GLU A 520 -12.03 -14.92 -10.66
CA GLU A 520 -13.20 -15.62 -11.22
C GLU A 520 -14.38 -15.63 -10.24
N GLN A 521 -14.12 -15.98 -8.97
CA GLN A 521 -15.13 -16.01 -7.92
C GLN A 521 -15.67 -14.60 -7.65
N VAL A 522 -14.77 -13.63 -7.44
CA VAL A 522 -15.13 -12.22 -7.19
C VAL A 522 -15.96 -11.66 -8.35
N ASN A 523 -15.53 -11.88 -9.61
CA ASN A 523 -16.26 -11.43 -10.79
C ASN A 523 -17.66 -12.03 -10.86
N LYS A 524 -17.77 -13.35 -10.65
CA LYS A 524 -19.04 -14.07 -10.69
C LYS A 524 -20.04 -13.51 -9.68
N TYR A 525 -19.64 -13.39 -8.41
CA TYR A 525 -20.55 -12.93 -7.35
C TYR A 525 -21.01 -11.49 -7.58
N ILE A 526 -20.07 -10.59 -7.93
CA ILE A 526 -20.42 -9.20 -8.21
C ILE A 526 -21.33 -9.11 -9.42
N LEU A 527 -21.04 -9.80 -10.53
CA LEU A 527 -21.88 -9.78 -11.72
C LEU A 527 -23.30 -10.29 -11.47
N GLN A 528 -23.44 -11.39 -10.72
CA GLN A 528 -24.75 -11.93 -10.36
C GLN A 528 -25.56 -10.92 -9.55
N PHE A 529 -24.94 -10.33 -8.53
CA PHE A 529 -25.56 -9.30 -7.70
C PHE A 529 -25.95 -8.05 -8.50
N LEU A 530 -25.05 -7.53 -9.35
CA LEU A 530 -25.36 -6.35 -10.17
C LEU A 530 -26.52 -6.63 -11.15
N ARG A 531 -26.59 -7.82 -11.74
CA ARG A 531 -27.72 -8.21 -12.62
C ARG A 531 -29.05 -8.24 -11.87
N GLU A 532 -29.04 -8.65 -10.61
CA GLU A 532 -30.23 -8.70 -9.76
C GLU A 532 -30.71 -7.30 -9.33
N VAL A 533 -29.79 -6.44 -8.88
CA VAL A 533 -30.15 -5.18 -8.21
C VAL A 533 -30.10 -3.94 -9.11
N LEU A 534 -29.47 -4.04 -10.28
CA LEU A 534 -29.37 -2.97 -11.29
C LEU A 534 -29.78 -3.45 -12.71
N PRO A 535 -30.96 -4.10 -12.89
CA PRO A 535 -31.36 -4.63 -14.20
C PRO A 535 -31.44 -3.55 -15.28
N ASP A 536 -31.83 -2.33 -14.93
CA ASP A 536 -31.88 -1.16 -15.82
C ASP A 536 -30.52 -0.76 -16.43
N ILE A 537 -29.40 -1.13 -15.79
CA ILE A 537 -28.04 -0.92 -16.32
C ILE A 537 -27.53 -2.21 -16.98
N MET A 538 -27.79 -3.36 -16.35
CA MET A 538 -27.21 -4.65 -16.74
C MET A 538 -27.91 -5.31 -17.93
N GLU A 539 -29.17 -4.99 -18.19
CA GLU A 539 -29.96 -5.55 -19.32
C GLU A 539 -29.92 -4.68 -20.58
N LYS A 540 -29.39 -3.45 -20.52
CA LYS A 540 -29.24 -2.59 -21.72
C LYS A 540 -28.41 -3.33 -22.78
N ASP A 541 -28.91 -3.37 -24.01
CA ASP A 541 -28.19 -3.94 -25.15
C ASP A 541 -26.91 -3.14 -25.40
N VAL A 542 -25.77 -3.79 -25.19
CA VAL A 542 -24.47 -3.28 -25.60
C VAL A 542 -24.35 -3.64 -27.07
N GLY A 543 -24.57 -2.67 -27.97
CA GLY A 543 -24.71 -2.89 -29.41
C GLY A 543 -23.77 -3.96 -29.99
N ASP A 544 -24.37 -4.95 -30.64
CA ASP A 544 -23.79 -6.04 -31.44
C ASP A 544 -22.34 -6.44 -31.11
N GLY A 545 -22.14 -6.97 -29.90
CA GLY A 545 -20.93 -7.68 -29.49
C GLY A 545 -21.32 -9.03 -28.90
N GLY A 546 -21.72 -9.99 -29.74
CA GLY A 546 -22.19 -11.33 -29.37
C GLY A 546 -21.15 -12.22 -28.66
N ALA A 547 -20.71 -11.84 -27.46
CA ALA A 547 -19.62 -12.47 -26.73
C ALA A 547 -19.87 -12.66 -25.23
N GLY A 548 -21.11 -12.53 -24.74
CA GLY A 548 -21.43 -12.58 -23.30
C GLY A 548 -20.91 -13.84 -22.58
N ALA A 549 -20.92 -15.00 -23.25
CA ALA A 549 -20.40 -16.26 -22.69
C ALA A 549 -18.90 -16.50 -22.94
N ALA A 550 -18.33 -15.93 -24.00
CA ALA A 550 -16.90 -16.08 -24.35
C ALA A 550 -15.99 -15.07 -23.63
N ALA A 551 -16.54 -13.95 -23.15
CA ALA A 551 -15.80 -12.94 -22.41
C ALA A 551 -15.62 -13.29 -20.92
N GLU A 552 -16.56 -14.03 -20.31
CA GLU A 552 -16.45 -14.55 -18.94
C GLU A 552 -15.31 -15.60 -18.82
N SER A 553 -15.03 -16.39 -19.87
CA SER A 553 -13.99 -17.44 -19.86
C SER A 553 -12.54 -16.91 -19.89
N THR A 554 -12.34 -15.58 -19.91
CA THR A 554 -11.01 -14.94 -19.89
C THR A 554 -10.75 -14.18 -18.59
N VAL A 555 -11.62 -14.31 -17.59
CA VAL A 555 -11.44 -13.74 -16.25
C VAL A 555 -10.28 -14.44 -15.54
N GLY A 556 -9.36 -13.68 -14.94
CA GLY A 556 -8.19 -14.20 -14.24
C GLY A 556 -6.87 -14.25 -15.05
N GLN A 557 -6.87 -13.96 -16.35
CA GLN A 557 -5.62 -13.85 -17.12
C GLN A 557 -4.84 -12.59 -16.74
N LEU A 558 -3.79 -12.75 -15.94
CA LEU A 558 -2.80 -11.71 -15.68
C LEU A 558 -1.91 -11.55 -16.91
N THR A 559 -2.01 -10.41 -17.59
CA THR A 559 -1.21 -10.13 -18.79
C THR A 559 0.08 -9.37 -18.48
N LYS A 560 0.24 -8.84 -17.25
CA LYS A 560 1.39 -8.05 -16.80
C LYS A 560 1.61 -8.22 -15.29
N SER A 561 2.86 -8.04 -14.84
CA SER A 561 3.18 -7.93 -13.42
C SER A 561 2.60 -6.64 -12.85
N SER A 562 1.83 -6.77 -11.77
CA SER A 562 1.23 -5.64 -11.06
C SER A 562 2.27 -4.85 -10.26
N THR A 563 2.21 -3.52 -10.33
CA THR A 563 3.06 -2.63 -9.52
C THR A 563 2.60 -2.62 -8.06
N PHE A 564 1.28 -2.62 -7.84
CA PHE A 564 0.64 -2.46 -6.54
C PHE A 564 0.02 -3.76 -5.99
N GLY A 565 -0.29 -4.72 -6.85
CA GLY A 565 -0.91 -6.01 -6.53
C GLY A 565 0.09 -7.14 -6.24
N GLU A 566 -0.43 -8.15 -5.54
CA GLU A 566 0.33 -9.31 -5.03
C GLU A 566 0.31 -10.53 -5.98
N ALA A 567 -0.36 -10.40 -7.12
CA ALA A 567 -0.42 -11.42 -8.14
C ALA A 567 0.90 -11.41 -8.94
N GLU A 568 1.83 -12.29 -8.55
CA GLU A 568 3.10 -12.48 -9.25
C GLU A 568 2.94 -13.56 -10.33
N VAL A 569 3.46 -13.29 -11.54
CA VAL A 569 3.40 -14.19 -12.70
C VAL A 569 4.51 -15.24 -12.67
N ASP A 570 5.53 -15.04 -11.83
CA ASP A 570 6.73 -15.89 -11.74
C ASP A 570 6.70 -16.84 -10.52
N ASP A 571 7.40 -17.97 -10.62
CA ASP A 571 7.52 -19.00 -9.58
C ASP A 571 8.07 -18.42 -8.26
N ILE A 572 7.18 -18.26 -7.28
CA ILE A 572 7.43 -17.65 -5.95
C ILE A 572 8.36 -18.51 -5.08
N THR A 573 8.51 -19.81 -5.38
CA THR A 573 9.35 -20.72 -4.58
C THR A 573 10.83 -20.66 -4.95
N ALA A 574 11.16 -19.95 -6.03
CA ALA A 574 12.50 -19.82 -6.59
C ALA A 574 13.41 -18.78 -5.89
N TRP A 575 12.91 -18.09 -4.85
CA TRP A 575 13.51 -16.87 -4.29
C TRP A 575 14.25 -17.08 -2.97
#